data_AF-A0A2S4W674-F1
#
_entry.id   AF-A0A2S4W674-F1
#
_cell.length_a   1.000
_cell.length_b   1.000
_cell.length_c   1.000
_cell.angle_alpha   90.00
_cell.angle_beta   90.00
_cell.angle_gamma   90.00
#
_symmetry.space_group_name_H-M   'P 1'
#
loop_
_entity.id
_entity.type
_entity.pdbx_description
1 polymer ?
#
loop_
_entity_poly.entity_id
_entity_poly.type
_entity_poly.pdbx_seq_one_letter_code
_entity_poly.pdbx_strand_id
1 'polypeptide(L)'
;MAFVRDLVSVLMVCISYQAVVAYPRGAEPSLLQQYRTNGGAATAQSFSKLSTSCQLAAGSLLSGEFGTCADLMGLVSILETKESIISPINTWVTDACSGSPCDQASLAAASRVIRKGCATDLEEQSIAALALYSIITHYDATRDMFCTQHKKDGSFCLPSVLGNVEERSGEKITIAEVVSLISGKITRADLAFLSVSKVRTL
;
A
#
# COMPACT_ATOMS: atom_id res chain seq x y z
N MET A 1 -9.17 -7.96 -49.00
CA MET A 1 -9.25 -6.77 -48.11
C MET A 1 -9.62 -7.10 -46.65
N ALA A 2 -9.66 -8.37 -46.23
CA ALA A 2 -9.83 -8.73 -44.80
C ALA A 2 -8.49 -8.82 -44.04
N PHE A 3 -7.43 -9.27 -44.70
CA PHE A 3 -6.10 -9.47 -44.11
C PHE A 3 -5.45 -8.19 -43.58
N VAL A 4 -5.74 -7.03 -44.20
CA VAL A 4 -5.22 -5.72 -43.76
C VAL A 4 -5.92 -5.26 -42.47
N ARG A 5 -7.17 -5.67 -42.24
CA ARG A 5 -7.93 -5.28 -41.04
C ARG A 5 -7.49 -6.05 -39.81
N ASP A 6 -7.12 -7.32 -39.97
CA ASP A 6 -6.56 -8.13 -38.88
C ASP A 6 -5.15 -7.65 -38.48
N LEU A 7 -4.35 -7.19 -39.46
CA LEU A 7 -3.02 -6.64 -39.20
C LEU A 7 -3.07 -5.32 -38.40
N VAL A 8 -4.11 -4.50 -38.61
CA VAL A 8 -4.32 -3.25 -37.86
C VAL A 8 -4.77 -3.52 -36.41
N SER A 9 -5.58 -4.56 -36.17
CA SER A 9 -5.93 -4.99 -34.79
C SER A 9 -4.72 -5.52 -34.02
N VAL A 10 -3.83 -6.28 -34.68
CA VAL A 10 -2.60 -6.77 -34.05
C VAL A 10 -1.66 -5.61 -33.69
N LEU A 11 -1.52 -4.60 -34.56
CA LEU A 11 -0.70 -3.42 -34.26
C LEU A 11 -1.25 -2.57 -33.10
N MET A 12 -2.57 -2.46 -32.94
CA MET A 12 -3.18 -1.77 -31.79
C MET A 12 -2.98 -2.52 -30.46
N VAL A 13 -2.89 -3.85 -30.49
CA VAL A 13 -2.51 -4.68 -29.31
C VAL A 13 -1.01 -4.59 -29.01
N CYS A 14 -0.16 -4.30 -30.00
CA CYS A 14 1.27 -4.08 -29.76
C CYS A 14 1.58 -2.72 -29.12
N ILE A 15 0.73 -1.70 -29.31
CA ILE A 15 0.95 -0.36 -28.71
C ILE A 15 0.62 -0.37 -27.20
N SER A 16 -0.29 -1.23 -26.72
CA SER A 16 -0.46 -1.46 -25.28
C SER A 16 0.74 -2.18 -24.65
N TYR A 17 1.57 -2.86 -25.45
CA TYR A 17 2.81 -3.48 -25.00
C TYR A 17 3.95 -2.46 -24.72
N GLN A 18 3.94 -1.29 -25.37
CA GLN A 18 4.97 -0.25 -25.19
C GLN A 18 4.58 0.80 -24.13
N ALA A 19 3.30 0.90 -23.72
CA ALA A 19 2.88 1.81 -22.65
C ALA A 19 3.15 1.27 -21.22
N VAL A 20 3.50 -0.03 -21.11
CA VAL A 20 4.09 -0.62 -19.88
C VAL A 20 5.50 -0.04 -19.62
N VAL A 21 6.13 0.61 -20.60
CA VAL A 21 7.50 1.15 -20.52
C VAL A 21 7.63 2.42 -19.67
N ALA A 22 6.56 2.88 -19.00
CA ALA A 22 6.61 4.06 -18.11
C ALA A 22 6.22 3.78 -16.65
N TYR A 23 6.31 2.53 -16.17
CA TYR A 23 6.25 2.24 -14.74
C TYR A 23 7.66 2.35 -14.11
N PRO A 24 7.79 2.96 -12.92
CA PRO A 24 9.07 3.14 -12.25
C PRO A 24 9.73 1.77 -11.98
N ARG A 25 10.96 1.65 -12.46
CA ARG A 25 11.80 0.45 -12.35
C ARG A 25 12.07 0.14 -10.88
N GLY A 26 11.61 -1.02 -10.41
CA GLY A 26 12.02 -1.54 -9.10
C GLY A 26 11.27 -2.77 -8.58
N ALA A 27 10.03 -3.03 -9.00
CA ALA A 27 9.31 -4.23 -8.58
C ALA A 27 9.48 -5.37 -9.61
N GLU A 28 10.02 -6.50 -9.17
CA GLU A 28 10.11 -7.72 -9.98
C GLU A 28 8.73 -8.09 -10.59
N PRO A 29 8.65 -8.36 -11.91
CA PRO A 29 7.39 -8.75 -12.59
C PRO A 29 6.77 -10.06 -12.06
N SER A 30 7.55 -10.87 -11.37
CA SER A 30 7.14 -12.17 -10.81
C SER A 30 6.13 -12.04 -9.67
N LEU A 31 6.21 -10.99 -8.84
CA LEU A 31 5.28 -10.79 -7.71
C LEU A 31 3.88 -10.37 -8.17
N LEU A 32 3.79 -9.45 -9.15
CA LEU A 32 2.51 -8.96 -9.67
C LEU A 32 1.77 -10.01 -10.51
N GLN A 33 2.51 -10.86 -11.24
CA GLN A 33 1.91 -11.92 -12.04
C GLN A 33 1.44 -13.09 -11.17
N GLN A 34 2.16 -13.41 -10.08
CA GLN A 34 1.77 -14.45 -9.13
C GLN A 34 0.49 -14.09 -8.35
N TYR A 35 0.30 -12.81 -8.03
CA TYR A 35 -0.91 -12.30 -7.40
C TYR A 35 -2.16 -12.41 -8.30
N ARG A 36 -1.98 -12.33 -9.62
CA ARG A 36 -3.06 -12.37 -10.61
C ARG A 36 -3.57 -13.79 -10.89
N THR A 37 -2.74 -14.80 -10.65
CA THR A 37 -3.07 -16.22 -10.93
C THR A 37 -3.49 -17.01 -9.70
N ASN A 38 -3.00 -16.65 -8.49
CA ASN A 38 -3.31 -17.36 -7.25
C ASN A 38 -3.93 -16.49 -6.14
N GLY A 39 -4.03 -15.16 -6.33
CA GLY A 39 -4.62 -14.25 -5.35
C GLY A 39 -6.13 -14.35 -5.34
N GLY A 40 -6.69 -15.16 -4.43
CA GLY A 40 -8.08 -14.99 -4.02
C GLY A 40 -8.30 -13.54 -3.60
N ALA A 41 -9.44 -12.96 -4.00
CA ALA A 41 -9.78 -11.57 -3.67
C ALA A 41 -9.46 -11.31 -2.20
N ALA A 42 -8.55 -10.37 -1.92
CA ALA A 42 -8.39 -9.90 -0.56
C ALA A 42 -9.77 -9.38 -0.12
N THR A 43 -10.07 -9.43 1.15
CA THR A 43 -11.24 -8.73 1.68
C THR A 43 -10.78 -7.93 2.89
N ALA A 44 -11.62 -7.07 3.45
CA ALA A 44 -11.39 -6.50 4.79
C ALA A 44 -11.03 -7.56 5.85
N GLN A 45 -11.40 -8.83 5.60
CA GLN A 45 -11.06 -9.97 6.46
C GLN A 45 -9.61 -10.45 6.28
N SER A 46 -8.85 -10.03 5.27
CA SER A 46 -7.46 -10.47 5.04
C SER A 46 -6.49 -9.95 6.10
N PHE A 47 -6.73 -8.77 6.69
CA PHE A 47 -5.97 -8.28 7.84
C PHE A 47 -6.46 -8.89 9.16
N SER A 48 -7.74 -9.27 9.25
CA SER A 48 -8.36 -9.94 10.40
C SER A 48 -8.16 -11.47 10.40
N LYS A 49 -7.59 -12.04 9.32
CA LYS A 49 -7.34 -13.48 9.14
C LYS A 49 -5.89 -13.89 9.39
N LEU A 50 -5.05 -12.97 9.90
CA LEU A 50 -3.76 -13.39 10.40
C LEU A 50 -3.94 -14.44 11.49
N SER A 51 -3.12 -15.49 11.46
CA SER A 51 -3.07 -16.48 12.53
C SER A 51 -2.82 -15.80 13.88
N THR A 52 -3.28 -16.41 14.97
CA THR A 52 -3.02 -15.89 16.32
C THR A 52 -1.53 -15.72 16.59
N SER A 53 -0.67 -16.60 16.06
CA SER A 53 0.78 -16.46 16.19
C SER A 53 1.32 -15.25 15.44
N CYS A 54 0.79 -14.96 14.25
CA CYS A 54 1.19 -13.77 13.49
C CYS A 54 0.73 -12.48 14.15
N GLN A 55 -0.50 -12.46 14.66
CA GLN A 55 -1.04 -11.33 15.43
C GLN A 55 -0.18 -11.02 16.66
N LEU A 56 0.21 -12.06 17.43
CA LEU A 56 1.08 -11.90 18.59
C LEU A 56 2.48 -11.41 18.20
N ALA A 57 3.03 -11.92 17.09
CA ALA A 57 4.33 -11.47 16.60
C ALA A 57 4.29 -10.00 16.13
N ALA A 58 3.28 -9.61 15.35
CA ALA A 58 3.06 -8.23 14.95
C ALA A 58 2.84 -7.31 16.16
N GLY A 59 2.02 -7.73 17.13
CA GLY A 59 1.81 -7.00 18.37
C GLY A 59 3.08 -6.85 19.20
N SER A 60 3.98 -7.84 19.22
CA SER A 60 5.26 -7.74 19.93
C SER A 60 6.22 -6.70 19.35
N LEU A 61 6.05 -6.32 18.07
CA LEU A 61 6.86 -5.27 17.45
C LEU A 61 6.54 -3.88 18.01
N LEU A 62 5.32 -3.65 18.52
CA LEU A 62 4.88 -2.35 19.04
C LEU A 62 5.81 -1.83 20.15
N SER A 63 6.31 -2.74 20.98
CA SER A 63 7.16 -2.42 22.13
C SER A 63 8.66 -2.42 21.82
N GLY A 64 9.05 -2.75 20.59
CA GLY A 64 10.45 -2.90 20.18
C GLY A 64 11.06 -1.62 19.58
N GLU A 65 12.35 -1.67 19.27
CA GLU A 65 13.06 -0.58 18.56
C GLU A 65 12.39 -0.25 17.23
N PHE A 66 11.98 -1.28 16.46
CA PHE A 66 11.20 -1.10 15.25
C PHE A 66 9.86 -0.38 15.50
N GLY A 67 9.18 -0.73 16.60
CA GLY A 67 7.96 -0.07 17.06
C GLY A 67 8.11 1.44 17.22
N THR A 68 9.26 1.85 17.77
CA THR A 68 9.59 3.24 18.04
C THR A 68 9.96 4.00 16.76
N CYS A 69 10.89 3.48 15.95
CA CYS A 69 11.40 4.18 14.76
C CYS A 69 10.42 4.19 13.58
N ALA A 70 9.50 3.22 13.49
CA ALA A 70 8.43 3.20 12.50
C ALA A 70 7.13 3.87 12.98
N ASP A 71 7.10 4.36 14.22
CA ASP A 71 5.92 4.88 14.90
C ASP A 71 4.69 3.95 14.75
N LEU A 72 4.84 2.69 15.17
CA LEU A 72 3.76 1.71 15.01
C LEU A 72 2.52 2.06 15.86
N MET A 73 2.67 2.84 16.93
CA MET A 73 1.53 3.33 17.71
C MET A 73 0.69 4.33 16.91
N GLY A 74 1.32 5.20 16.12
CA GLY A 74 0.63 6.03 15.15
C GLY A 74 -0.14 5.20 14.11
N LEU A 75 0.47 4.13 13.59
CA LEU A 75 -0.23 3.20 12.67
C LEU A 75 -1.44 2.52 13.31
N VAL A 76 -1.35 2.07 14.56
CA VAL A 76 -2.50 1.46 15.26
C VAL A 76 -3.66 2.45 15.33
N SER A 77 -3.38 3.72 15.62
CA SER A 77 -4.39 4.78 15.68
C SER A 77 -5.11 4.99 14.32
N ILE A 78 -4.38 4.81 13.21
CA ILE A 78 -4.99 4.82 11.86
C ILE A 78 -5.91 3.61 11.69
N LEU A 79 -5.51 2.41 12.10
CA LEU A 79 -6.31 1.19 11.93
C LEU A 79 -7.59 1.18 12.75
N GLU A 80 -7.59 1.87 13.90
CA GLU A 80 -8.75 1.95 14.79
C GLU A 80 -9.77 3.04 14.39
N THR A 81 -9.39 3.97 13.50
CA THR A 81 -10.31 5.02 13.07
C THR A 81 -11.44 4.46 12.20
N LYS A 82 -12.67 4.91 12.49
CA LYS A 82 -13.86 4.60 11.68
C LYS A 82 -14.19 5.72 10.69
N GLU A 83 -13.54 6.86 10.85
CA GLU A 83 -13.75 8.07 10.06
C GLU A 83 -12.70 8.18 8.95
N SER A 84 -12.61 9.35 8.34
CA SER A 84 -11.53 9.67 7.40
C SER A 84 -10.16 9.36 8.00
N ILE A 85 -9.31 8.72 7.19
CA ILE A 85 -7.93 8.40 7.57
C ILE A 85 -6.97 9.56 7.33
N ILE A 86 -7.38 10.67 6.70
CA ILE A 86 -6.46 11.75 6.29
C ILE A 86 -5.71 12.34 7.47
N SER A 87 -6.44 12.73 8.53
CA SER A 87 -5.81 13.34 9.70
C SER A 87 -4.89 12.33 10.42
N PRO A 88 -5.36 11.10 10.76
CA PRO A 88 -4.50 10.07 11.34
C PRO A 88 -3.25 9.74 10.52
N ILE A 89 -3.37 9.59 9.19
CA ILE A 89 -2.23 9.27 8.34
C ILE A 89 -1.26 10.44 8.21
N ASN A 90 -1.76 11.68 8.18
CA ASN A 90 -0.90 12.86 8.17
C ASN A 90 -0.09 12.97 9.47
N THR A 91 -0.72 12.73 10.62
CA THR A 91 -0.03 12.70 11.92
C THR A 91 1.06 11.64 11.94
N TRP A 92 0.71 10.38 11.62
CA TRP A 92 1.69 9.30 11.62
C TRP A 92 2.86 9.55 10.65
N VAL A 93 2.60 9.99 9.42
CA VAL A 93 3.68 10.30 8.47
C VAL A 93 4.56 11.45 8.99
N THR A 94 3.97 12.46 9.62
CA THR A 94 4.76 13.56 10.23
C THR A 94 5.71 13.04 11.31
N ASP A 95 5.19 12.20 12.22
CA ASP A 95 5.96 11.68 13.35
C ASP A 95 7.02 10.68 12.86
N ALA A 96 6.64 9.70 12.04
CA ALA A 96 7.56 8.70 11.48
C ALA A 96 8.66 9.32 10.60
N CYS A 97 8.35 10.36 9.82
CA CYS A 97 9.31 10.97 8.91
C CYS A 97 10.22 12.00 9.60
N SER A 98 9.80 12.59 10.71
CA SER A 98 10.64 13.46 11.54
C SER A 98 11.59 12.67 12.46
N GLY A 99 11.21 11.44 12.81
CA GLY A 99 12.04 10.50 13.55
C GLY A 99 13.26 9.98 12.77
N SER A 100 14.26 9.49 13.51
CA SER A 100 15.39 8.78 12.91
C SER A 100 14.91 7.48 12.25
N PRO A 101 15.37 7.16 11.02
CA PRO A 101 15.04 5.90 10.36
C PRO A 101 15.43 4.70 11.22
N CYS A 102 14.68 3.59 11.09
CA CYS A 102 15.05 2.32 11.70
C CYS A 102 16.42 1.85 11.21
N ASP A 103 17.28 1.41 12.13
CA ASP A 103 18.58 0.84 11.78
C ASP A 103 18.46 -0.60 11.26
N GLN A 104 19.54 -1.10 10.65
CA GLN A 104 19.53 -2.44 10.07
C GLN A 104 19.38 -3.56 11.12
N ALA A 105 19.80 -3.32 12.36
CA ALA A 105 19.72 -4.30 13.44
C ALA A 105 18.26 -4.50 13.89
N SER A 106 17.54 -3.41 14.13
CA SER A 106 16.12 -3.39 14.48
C SER A 106 15.25 -3.94 13.36
N LEU A 107 15.52 -3.61 12.09
CA LEU A 107 14.85 -4.20 10.92
C LEU A 107 15.10 -5.71 10.80
N ALA A 108 16.34 -6.16 11.01
CA ALA A 108 16.68 -7.58 11.00
C ALA A 108 16.02 -8.34 12.17
N ALA A 109 15.87 -7.70 13.33
CA ALA A 109 15.15 -8.28 14.46
C ALA A 109 13.64 -8.39 14.18
N ALA A 110 13.02 -7.32 13.69
CA ALA A 110 11.60 -7.29 13.35
C ALA A 110 11.25 -8.30 12.26
N SER A 111 12.05 -8.40 11.20
CA SER A 111 11.83 -9.38 10.13
C SER A 111 11.92 -10.82 10.64
N ARG A 112 12.85 -11.13 11.56
CA ARG A 112 12.90 -12.46 12.20
C ARG A 112 11.66 -12.77 13.03
N VAL A 113 11.16 -11.80 13.79
CA VAL A 113 9.93 -11.94 14.60
C VAL A 113 8.74 -12.27 13.68
N ILE A 114 8.54 -11.49 12.61
CA ILE A 114 7.46 -11.71 11.66
C ILE A 114 7.63 -13.01 10.89
N ARG A 115 8.83 -13.30 10.36
CA ARG A 115 9.08 -14.55 9.62
C ARG A 115 8.76 -15.79 10.45
N LYS A 116 9.05 -15.76 11.75
CA LYS A 116 8.79 -16.87 12.67
C LYS A 116 7.32 -16.93 13.08
N GLY A 117 6.74 -15.80 13.50
CA GLY A 117 5.37 -15.77 14.03
C GLY A 117 4.30 -15.92 12.96
N CYS A 118 4.57 -15.45 11.75
CA CYS A 118 3.68 -15.49 10.60
C CYS A 118 4.07 -16.59 9.60
N ALA A 119 4.83 -17.62 10.01
CA ALA A 119 5.32 -18.63 9.09
C ALA A 119 4.21 -19.28 8.25
N THR A 120 3.12 -19.70 8.91
CA THR A 120 1.94 -20.26 8.24
C THR A 120 1.27 -19.24 7.32
N ASP A 121 1.05 -18.01 7.79
CA ASP A 121 0.43 -16.96 6.97
C ASP A 121 1.26 -16.60 5.73
N LEU A 122 2.59 -16.63 5.85
CA LEU A 122 3.50 -16.38 4.72
C LEU A 122 3.49 -17.55 3.73
N GLU A 123 3.42 -18.79 4.22
CA GLU A 123 3.31 -19.99 3.39
C GLU A 123 1.97 -20.02 2.63
N GLU A 124 0.88 -19.65 3.29
CA GLU A 124 -0.46 -19.53 2.71
C GLU A 124 -0.64 -18.26 1.86
N GLN A 125 0.41 -17.46 1.69
CA GLN A 125 0.41 -16.21 0.91
C GLN A 125 -0.65 -15.20 1.38
N SER A 126 -0.85 -15.12 2.70
CA SER A 126 -1.67 -14.09 3.32
C SER A 126 -1.15 -12.72 2.93
N ILE A 127 -2.03 -11.95 2.31
CA ILE A 127 -1.75 -10.60 1.80
C ILE A 127 -1.25 -9.68 2.92
N ALA A 128 -1.85 -9.78 4.11
CA ALA A 128 -1.46 -8.97 5.25
C ALA A 128 -0.07 -9.36 5.78
N ALA A 129 0.23 -10.66 5.87
CA ALA A 129 1.54 -11.13 6.35
C ALA A 129 2.65 -10.80 5.35
N LEU A 130 2.39 -10.98 4.05
CA LEU A 130 3.31 -10.61 2.98
C LEU A 130 3.57 -9.09 2.96
N ALA A 131 2.52 -8.28 3.10
CA ALA A 131 2.66 -6.83 3.17
C ALA A 131 3.51 -6.41 4.39
N LEU A 132 3.21 -6.95 5.58
CA LEU A 132 3.96 -6.65 6.79
C LEU A 132 5.44 -7.04 6.66
N TYR A 133 5.72 -8.24 6.17
CA TYR A 133 7.09 -8.71 5.98
C TYR A 133 7.83 -7.87 4.94
N SER A 134 7.18 -7.55 3.81
CA SER A 134 7.73 -6.73 2.73
C SER A 134 8.05 -5.31 3.19
N ILE A 135 7.17 -4.67 3.97
CA ILE A 135 7.41 -3.33 4.54
C ILE A 135 8.68 -3.32 5.39
N ILE A 136 8.89 -4.36 6.20
CA ILE A 136 10.09 -4.44 7.05
C ILE A 136 11.35 -4.69 6.21
N THR A 137 11.30 -5.60 5.23
CA THR A 137 12.48 -5.95 4.41
C THR A 137 12.82 -4.89 3.37
N HIS A 138 11.87 -4.02 3.01
CA HIS A 138 12.03 -2.90 2.09
C HIS A 138 11.72 -1.56 2.79
N TYR A 139 12.12 -1.44 4.05
CA TYR A 139 11.81 -0.30 4.89
C TYR A 139 12.23 1.03 4.27
N ASP A 140 13.46 1.15 3.75
CA ASP A 140 13.96 2.43 3.21
C ASP A 140 13.07 2.93 2.06
N ALA A 141 12.75 2.06 1.10
CA ALA A 141 11.87 2.41 -0.02
C ALA A 141 10.45 2.74 0.44
N THR A 142 9.95 2.02 1.44
CA THR A 142 8.61 2.24 2.01
C THR A 142 8.55 3.57 2.76
N ARG A 143 9.56 3.85 3.58
CA ARG A 143 9.71 5.11 4.30
C ARG A 143 9.83 6.27 3.32
N ASP A 144 10.66 6.15 2.29
CA ASP A 144 10.79 7.19 1.25
C ASP A 144 9.46 7.48 0.55
N MET A 145 8.69 6.44 0.23
CA MET A 145 7.35 6.59 -0.35
C MET A 145 6.41 7.38 0.56
N PHE A 146 6.33 7.04 1.85
CA PHE A 146 5.48 7.75 2.80
C PHE A 146 5.98 9.17 3.09
N CYS A 147 7.29 9.35 3.20
CA CYS A 147 7.94 10.62 3.49
C CYS A 147 8.12 11.52 2.27
N THR A 148 7.65 11.11 1.08
CA THR A 148 7.72 11.95 -0.11
C THR A 148 6.84 13.18 0.09
N GLN A 149 7.44 14.37 -0.12
CA GLN A 149 6.77 15.66 0.03
C GLN A 149 6.64 16.40 -1.30
N HIS A 150 5.62 17.24 -1.39
CA HIS A 150 5.48 18.22 -2.45
C HIS A 150 6.56 19.29 -2.34
N LYS A 151 7.27 19.55 -3.45
CA LYS A 151 8.32 20.59 -3.51
C LYS A 151 7.80 22.00 -3.20
N LYS A 152 6.51 22.25 -3.40
CA LYS A 152 5.92 23.59 -3.32
C LYS A 152 5.72 24.06 -1.88
N ASP A 153 5.25 23.17 -1.01
CA ASP A 153 4.79 23.51 0.34
C ASP A 153 5.28 22.54 1.41
N GLY A 154 6.04 21.50 1.05
CA GLY A 154 6.56 20.49 1.98
C GLY A 154 5.49 19.55 2.54
N SER A 155 4.25 19.61 2.04
CA SER A 155 3.20 18.69 2.46
C SER A 155 3.49 17.26 2.00
N PHE A 156 3.18 16.25 2.81
CA PHE A 156 3.37 14.86 2.42
C PHE A 156 2.39 14.47 1.31
N CYS A 157 2.90 13.79 0.28
CA CYS A 157 2.15 13.47 -0.93
C CYS A 157 0.93 12.59 -0.63
N LEU A 158 1.10 11.54 0.19
CA LEU A 158 0.01 10.59 0.46
C LEU A 158 -1.21 11.23 1.13
N PRO A 159 -1.11 11.89 2.31
CA PRO A 159 -2.26 12.55 2.91
C PRO A 159 -2.83 13.65 2.02
N SER A 160 -2.00 14.36 1.25
CA SER A 160 -2.48 15.40 0.33
C SER A 160 -3.30 14.82 -0.82
N VAL A 161 -2.87 13.70 -1.41
CA VAL A 161 -3.62 13.02 -2.47
C VAL A 161 -4.96 12.50 -1.92
N LEU A 162 -4.95 11.85 -0.75
CA LEU A 162 -6.17 11.37 -0.11
C LEU A 162 -7.13 12.52 0.23
N GLY A 163 -6.60 13.63 0.75
CA GLY A 163 -7.36 14.86 0.99
C GLY A 163 -8.02 15.45 -0.24
N ASN A 164 -7.27 15.55 -1.33
CA ASN A 164 -7.82 16.02 -2.61
C ASN A 164 -8.93 15.12 -3.14
N VAL A 165 -8.86 13.81 -2.88
CA VAL A 165 -9.89 12.86 -3.30
C VAL A 165 -11.14 13.01 -2.45
N GLU A 166 -11.02 13.11 -1.12
CA GLU A 166 -12.18 13.36 -0.26
C GLU A 166 -12.87 14.69 -0.60
N GLU A 167 -12.11 15.77 -0.76
CA GLU A 167 -12.65 17.09 -1.06
C GLU A 167 -13.43 17.12 -2.39
N ARG A 168 -12.90 16.45 -3.42
CA ARG A 168 -13.51 16.45 -4.76
C ARG A 168 -14.65 15.45 -4.92
N SER A 169 -14.57 14.31 -4.25
CA SER A 169 -15.59 13.26 -4.34
C SER A 169 -16.75 13.48 -3.36
N GLY A 170 -16.52 14.20 -2.26
CA GLY A 170 -17.48 14.34 -1.16
C GLY A 170 -17.60 13.08 -0.30
N GLU A 171 -16.81 12.04 -0.56
CA GLU A 171 -16.78 10.80 0.21
C GLU A 171 -15.57 10.79 1.14
N LYS A 172 -15.73 10.21 2.34
CA LYS A 172 -14.62 9.96 3.25
C LYS A 172 -13.85 8.73 2.79
N ILE A 173 -12.53 8.72 2.97
CA ILE A 173 -11.68 7.56 2.76
C ILE A 173 -11.41 6.92 4.11
N THR A 174 -11.96 5.74 4.30
CA THR A 174 -11.85 4.92 5.52
C THR A 174 -10.89 3.74 5.30
N ILE A 175 -10.45 3.11 6.39
CA ILE A 175 -9.62 1.89 6.30
C ILE A 175 -10.36 0.75 5.58
N ALA A 176 -11.66 0.61 5.81
CA ALA A 176 -12.47 -0.41 5.15
C ALA A 176 -12.45 -0.25 3.62
N GLU A 177 -12.47 0.99 3.14
CA GLU A 177 -12.36 1.29 1.71
C GLU A 177 -10.97 1.03 1.17
N VAL A 178 -9.91 1.47 1.86
CA VAL A 178 -8.52 1.20 1.45
C VAL A 178 -8.26 -0.31 1.35
N VAL A 179 -8.70 -1.09 2.33
CA VAL A 179 -8.54 -2.55 2.25
C VAL A 179 -9.33 -3.13 1.08
N SER A 180 -10.52 -2.61 0.81
CA SER A 180 -11.34 -3.06 -0.32
C SER A 180 -10.76 -2.66 -1.70
N LEU A 181 -10.02 -1.55 -1.79
CA LEU A 181 -9.25 -1.17 -2.99
C LEU A 181 -8.13 -2.19 -3.27
N ILE A 182 -7.32 -2.48 -2.25
CA ILE A 182 -6.18 -3.43 -2.35
C ILE A 182 -6.69 -4.84 -2.69
N SER A 183 -7.90 -5.14 -2.24
CA SER A 183 -8.64 -6.37 -2.52
C SER A 183 -9.10 -6.52 -3.97
N GLY A 184 -9.00 -5.47 -4.79
CA GLY A 184 -9.51 -5.46 -6.16
C GLY A 184 -11.03 -5.41 -6.25
N LYS A 185 -11.72 -5.00 -5.17
CA LYS A 185 -13.17 -4.80 -5.18
C LYS A 185 -13.45 -3.36 -5.59
N ILE A 186 -14.32 -3.18 -6.59
CA ILE A 186 -14.84 -1.85 -6.91
C ILE A 186 -15.66 -1.34 -5.71
N THR A 187 -15.24 -0.22 -5.17
CA THR A 187 -15.73 0.41 -3.94
C THR A 187 -16.12 1.87 -4.19
N ARG A 188 -16.68 2.54 -3.18
CA ARG A 188 -16.88 3.99 -3.24
C ARG A 188 -15.58 4.75 -3.42
N ALA A 189 -14.50 4.28 -2.80
CA ALA A 189 -13.21 4.91 -3.01
C ALA A 189 -12.77 4.81 -4.48
N ASP A 190 -12.97 3.67 -5.17
CA ASP A 190 -12.69 3.57 -6.62
C ASP A 190 -13.52 4.59 -7.41
N LEU A 191 -14.80 4.72 -7.09
CA LEU A 191 -15.68 5.70 -7.72
C LEU A 191 -15.26 7.14 -7.39
N ALA A 192 -14.76 7.40 -6.20
CA ALA A 192 -14.23 8.69 -5.77
C ALA A 192 -12.96 9.05 -6.57
N PHE A 193 -12.04 8.10 -6.76
CA PHE A 193 -10.88 8.30 -7.63
C PHE A 193 -11.27 8.52 -9.10
N LEU A 194 -12.33 7.86 -9.58
CA LEU A 194 -12.85 8.05 -10.94
C LEU A 194 -13.65 9.35 -11.11
N SER A 195 -14.30 9.85 -10.07
CA SER A 195 -15.08 11.10 -10.11
C SER A 195 -14.17 12.33 -10.04
N VAL A 196 -12.94 12.18 -9.52
CA VAL A 196 -11.87 13.18 -9.64
C VAL A 196 -11.51 13.35 -11.11
N SER A 197 -12.13 14.33 -11.76
CA SER A 197 -11.81 14.70 -13.14
C SER A 197 -10.32 15.02 -13.26
N LYS A 198 -9.67 14.47 -14.30
CA LYS A 198 -8.30 14.85 -14.69
C LYS A 198 -8.25 16.38 -14.78
N VAL A 199 -7.44 17.02 -13.93
CA VAL A 199 -7.14 18.44 -14.08
C VAL A 199 -6.45 18.59 -15.43
N ARG A 200 -7.18 19.06 -16.44
CA ARG A 200 -6.62 19.57 -17.67
C ARG A 200 -5.94 20.88 -17.31
N THR A 201 -4.67 20.81 -16.94
CA THR A 201 -3.83 21.99 -16.82
C THR A 201 -3.58 22.49 -18.25
N LEU A 202 -4.17 23.65 -18.53
CA LEU A 202 -3.84 24.53 -19.67
C LEU A 202 -2.41 25.03 -19.53
#